data_AF-A0A8H6U3X8-F1
#
_entry.id   AF-A0A8H6U3X8-F1
#
_cell.length_a   1.000
_cell.length_b   1.000
_cell.length_c   1.000
_cell.angle_alpha   90.00
_cell.angle_beta   90.00
_cell.angle_gamma   90.00
#
_symmetry.space_group_name_H-M   'P 1'
#
loop_
_entity.id
_entity.type
_entity.pdbx_description
1 polymer ?
#
loop_
_entity_poly.entity_id
_entity_poly.type
_entity_poly.pdbx_seq_one_letter_code
_entity_poly.pdbx_strand_id
1 'polypeptide(L)'
;MSDPSERLENLRVAYQILKRNVIRTLRTQRGAETQLNQQIDEVLQFSAALQLHRNIAPPVELATAEQSLTSMVDALSDARHLSSDPPTAPALVVTMHTSSGGRPRVDIDREVLSQALNLRGPTHLQDVFHVGACTIRWRALEYGLVEPGAPVYTDTPQTDGTVSLYLRVHIRTGVYPH
;
A
#
# COMPACT_ATOMS: atom_id res chain seq x y z
N MET A 1 18.08 -19.10 24.09
CA MET A 1 19.09 -18.23 23.45
C MET A 1 18.95 -18.42 21.95
N SER A 2 18.57 -17.39 21.19
CA SER A 2 18.49 -17.49 19.72
C SER A 2 19.88 -17.72 19.13
N ASP A 3 19.96 -18.54 18.09
CA ASP A 3 21.19 -18.86 17.36
C ASP A 3 21.79 -17.56 16.76
N PRO A 4 23.11 -17.29 16.91
CA PRO A 4 23.75 -16.15 16.25
C PRO A 4 23.51 -16.12 14.73
N SER A 5 23.37 -17.28 14.08
CA SER A 5 23.11 -17.39 12.64
C SER A 5 21.71 -16.85 12.28
N GLU A 6 20.70 -17.19 13.08
CA GLU A 6 19.33 -16.70 12.92
C GLU A 6 19.25 -15.18 13.08
N ARG A 7 20.00 -14.63 14.04
CA ARG A 7 20.09 -13.17 14.24
C ARG A 7 20.70 -12.45 13.05
N LEU A 8 21.76 -13.00 12.46
CA LEU A 8 22.39 -12.44 11.27
C LEU A 8 21.43 -12.46 10.07
N GLU A 9 20.68 -13.55 9.89
CA GLU A 9 19.71 -13.64 8.80
C GLU A 9 18.57 -12.63 8.97
N ASN A 10 18.05 -12.48 10.19
CA ASN A 10 17.05 -11.46 10.50
C ASN A 10 17.54 -10.04 10.19
N LEU A 11 18.81 -9.72 10.50
CA LEU A 11 19.41 -8.43 10.14
C LEU A 11 19.50 -8.22 8.63
N ARG A 12 19.87 -9.26 7.87
CA ARG A 12 19.91 -9.21 6.40
C ARG A 12 18.54 -8.97 5.80
N VAL A 13 17.52 -9.69 6.28
CA VAL A 13 16.13 -9.51 5.84
C VAL A 13 15.64 -8.09 6.15
N ALA A 14 15.87 -7.62 7.38
CA ALA A 14 15.49 -6.26 7.79
C ALA A 14 16.18 -5.19 6.93
N TYR A 15 17.48 -5.35 6.63
CA TYR A 15 18.20 -4.46 5.72
C TYR A 15 17.58 -4.42 4.31
N GLN A 16 17.20 -5.57 3.75
CA GLN A 16 16.57 -5.60 2.42
C GLN A 16 15.20 -4.91 2.39
N ILE A 17 14.41 -5.06 3.46
CA ILE A 17 13.13 -4.36 3.61
C ILE A 17 13.35 -2.85 3.69
N LEU A 18 14.28 -2.41 4.56
CA LEU A 18 14.64 -1.00 4.71
C LEU A 18 15.08 -0.39 3.37
N LYS A 19 16.01 -1.05 2.66
CA LYS A 19 16.48 -0.63 1.34
C LYS A 19 15.32 -0.46 0.34
N ARG A 20 14.39 -1.41 0.30
CA ARG A 20 13.22 -1.36 -0.59
C ARG A 20 12.32 -0.17 -0.25
N ASN A 21 12.08 0.07 1.04
CA ASN A 21 11.25 1.18 1.50
C ASN A 21 11.89 2.53 1.13
N VAL A 22 13.19 2.70 1.39
CA VAL A 22 13.95 3.91 0.99
C VAL A 22 13.84 4.16 -0.52
N ILE A 23 14.07 3.15 -1.36
CA ILE A 23 13.97 3.28 -2.82
C ILE A 23 12.55 3.69 -3.24
N ARG A 24 11.52 3.11 -2.62
CA ARG A 24 10.12 3.46 -2.89
C ARG A 24 9.85 4.91 -2.51
N THR A 25 10.21 5.32 -1.29
CA THR A 25 10.00 6.68 -0.78
C THR A 25 10.67 7.72 -1.67
N LEU A 26 11.94 7.51 -2.06
CA LEU A 26 12.66 8.40 -2.97
C LEU A 26 11.99 8.55 -4.35
N ARG A 27 11.30 7.52 -4.83
CA ARG A 27 10.62 7.53 -6.14
C ARG A 27 9.22 8.14 -6.07
N THR A 28 8.48 7.91 -5.00
CA THR A 28 7.05 8.28 -4.94
C THR A 28 6.75 9.52 -4.11
N GLN A 29 7.66 9.96 -3.23
CA GLN A 29 7.36 10.95 -2.19
C GLN A 29 8.25 12.20 -2.22
N ARG A 30 8.69 12.64 -3.40
CA ARG A 30 9.30 13.96 -3.59
C ARG A 30 8.23 15.02 -3.29
N GLY A 31 8.15 15.50 -2.05
CA GLY A 31 7.08 16.40 -1.59
C GLY A 31 6.60 16.13 -0.16
N ALA A 32 6.74 14.89 0.35
CA ALA A 32 6.17 14.49 1.64
C ALA A 32 7.25 14.48 2.73
N GLU A 33 7.60 15.67 3.23
CA GLU A 33 8.67 15.87 4.23
C GLU A 33 8.54 14.95 5.46
N THR A 34 7.32 14.76 5.97
CA THR A 34 7.07 13.91 7.14
C THR A 34 7.45 12.45 6.89
N GLN A 35 7.19 11.94 5.68
CA GLN A 35 7.54 10.56 5.31
C GLN A 35 9.04 10.41 5.08
N LEU A 36 9.70 11.44 4.53
CA LEU A 36 11.16 11.44 4.37
C LEU A 36 11.86 11.43 5.74
N ASN A 37 11.41 12.26 6.69
CA ASN A 37 11.98 12.29 8.04
C ASN A 37 11.75 10.96 8.77
N GLN A 38 10.55 10.36 8.68
CA GLN A 38 10.30 9.04 9.25
C GLN A 38 11.26 7.99 8.67
N GLN A 39 11.49 8.02 7.35
CA GLN A 39 12.39 7.05 6.73
C GLN A 39 13.85 7.25 7.15
N ILE A 40 14.29 8.50 7.36
CA ILE A 40 15.61 8.80 7.93
C ILE A 40 15.74 8.22 9.34
N ASP A 41 14.74 8.42 10.20
CA ASP A 41 14.73 7.89 11.56
C ASP A 41 14.81 6.36 11.57
N GLU A 42 14.08 5.68 10.69
CA GLU A 42 14.15 4.21 10.53
C GLU A 42 15.56 3.74 10.12
N VAL A 43 16.23 4.45 9.21
CA VAL A 43 17.62 4.13 8.79
C VAL A 43 18.59 4.32 9.95
N LEU A 44 18.45 5.39 10.73
CA LEU A 44 19.29 5.66 11.90
C LEU A 44 19.07 4.62 13.01
N GLN A 45 17.83 4.24 13.28
CA GLN A 45 17.49 3.17 14.22
C GLN A 45 18.09 1.82 13.80
N PHE A 46 18.01 1.48 12.51
CA PHE A 46 18.62 0.27 11.99
C PHE A 46 20.15 0.30 12.10
N SER A 47 20.78 1.44 11.83
CA SER A 47 22.23 1.63 12.02
C SER A 47 22.64 1.38 13.48
N ALA A 48 21.90 1.94 14.44
CA ALA A 48 22.15 1.70 15.86
C ALA A 48 22.00 0.21 16.23
N ALA A 49 20.97 -0.46 15.72
CA ALA A 49 20.77 -1.90 15.92
C ALA A 49 21.92 -2.73 15.32
N LEU A 50 22.41 -2.36 14.13
CA LEU A 50 23.54 -3.03 13.48
C LEU A 50 24.83 -2.91 14.33
N GLN A 51 25.08 -1.75 14.94
CA GLN A 51 26.23 -1.54 15.84
C GLN A 51 26.17 -2.45 17.07
N LEU A 52 24.98 -2.62 17.68
CA LEU A 52 24.80 -3.53 18.82
C LEU A 52 25.11 -4.99 18.47
N HIS A 53 24.98 -5.34 17.19
CA HIS A 53 25.22 -6.68 16.67
C HIS A 53 26.55 -6.82 15.90
N ARG A 54 27.50 -5.91 16.12
CA ARG A 54 28.80 -5.92 15.44
C ARG A 54 29.58 -7.23 15.57
N ASN A 55 29.41 -7.94 16.69
CA ASN A 55 30.15 -9.18 16.96
C ASN A 55 29.67 -10.41 16.17
N ILE A 56 28.48 -10.36 15.56
CA ILE A 56 27.90 -11.50 14.82
C ILE A 56 28.03 -11.36 13.30
N ALA A 57 28.26 -10.15 12.80
CA ALA A 57 28.36 -9.90 11.36
C ALA A 57 29.82 -9.90 10.89
N PRO A 58 30.12 -10.44 9.69
CA PRO A 58 31.45 -10.34 9.11
C PRO A 58 31.86 -8.87 8.94
N PRO A 59 33.13 -8.50 9.22
CA PRO A 59 33.57 -7.10 9.21
C PRO A 59 33.42 -6.43 7.83
N VAL A 60 33.57 -7.20 6.75
CA VAL A 60 33.40 -6.72 5.37
C VAL A 60 31.94 -6.40 5.06
N GLU A 61 31.01 -7.27 5.49
CA GLU A 61 29.57 -7.03 5.31
C GLU A 61 29.13 -5.80 6.11
N LEU A 62 29.64 -5.64 7.33
CA LEU A 62 29.31 -4.54 8.20
C LEU A 62 29.77 -3.19 7.63
N ALA A 63 31.03 -3.10 7.15
CA ALA A 63 31.54 -1.89 6.50
C ALA A 63 30.71 -1.51 5.24
N THR A 64 30.31 -2.52 4.45
CA THR A 64 29.46 -2.30 3.26
C THR A 64 28.07 -1.79 3.66
N ALA A 65 27.48 -2.36 4.71
CA ALA A 65 26.18 -1.96 5.21
C ALA A 65 26.22 -0.52 5.78
N GLU A 66 27.23 -0.17 6.58
CA GLU A 66 27.43 1.19 7.08
C GLU A 66 27.52 2.22 5.95
N GLN A 67 28.37 1.96 4.96
CA GLN A 67 28.49 2.84 3.80
C GLN A 67 27.15 3.01 3.07
N SER A 68 26.42 1.91 2.87
CA SER A 68 25.11 1.99 2.20
C SER A 68 24.07 2.73 3.04
N LEU A 69 24.08 2.60 4.37
CA LEU A 69 23.16 3.32 5.26
C LEU A 69 23.45 4.82 5.22
N THR A 70 24.72 5.24 5.25
CA THR A 70 25.11 6.64 5.04
C THR A 70 24.58 7.18 3.72
N SER A 71 24.78 6.44 2.62
CA SER A 71 24.25 6.85 1.31
C SER A 71 22.71 6.94 1.26
N MET A 72 21.99 6.11 2.03
CA MET A 72 20.52 6.22 2.12
C MET A 72 20.09 7.49 2.85
N VAL A 73 20.76 7.85 3.96
CA VAL A 73 20.48 9.08 4.71
C VAL A 73 20.78 10.31 3.87
N ASP A 74 21.91 10.32 3.16
CA ASP A 74 22.29 11.43 2.28
C ASP A 74 21.24 11.62 1.18
N ALA A 75 20.85 10.54 0.49
CA ALA A 75 19.85 10.60 -0.57
C ALA A 75 18.47 11.06 -0.09
N LEU A 76 18.05 10.64 1.11
CA LEU A 76 16.79 11.10 1.72
C LEU A 76 16.86 12.56 2.14
N SER A 77 18.00 13.01 2.66
CA SER A 77 18.23 14.40 3.06
C SER A 77 18.25 15.32 1.85
N ASP A 78 18.91 14.92 0.77
CA ASP A 78 18.89 15.64 -0.52
C ASP A 78 17.48 15.74 -1.08
N ALA A 79 16.71 14.64 -1.05
CA ALA A 79 15.32 14.64 -1.48
C ALA A 79 14.44 15.58 -0.63
N ARG A 80 14.71 15.67 0.68
CA ARG A 80 14.05 16.60 1.58
C ARG A 80 14.38 18.05 1.21
N HIS A 81 15.65 18.37 1.01
CA HIS A 81 16.07 19.72 0.60
C HIS A 81 15.44 20.16 -0.72
N LEU A 82 15.43 19.28 -1.73
CA LEU A 82 14.77 19.52 -3.01
C LEU A 82 13.25 19.71 -2.89
N SER A 83 12.64 19.15 -1.86
CA SER A 83 11.19 19.31 -1.60
C SER A 83 10.86 20.62 -0.89
N SER A 84 11.79 21.17 -0.10
CA SER A 84 11.58 22.40 0.66
C SER A 84 11.86 23.66 -0.16
N ASP A 85 12.57 23.54 -1.27
CA ASP A 85 12.83 24.67 -2.17
C ASP A 85 11.52 25.19 -2.78
N PRO A 86 11.14 26.46 -2.52
CA PRO A 86 9.94 27.02 -3.12
C PRO A 86 10.11 27.03 -4.65
N PRO A 87 9.05 26.71 -5.41
CA PRO A 87 9.14 26.66 -6.86
C PRO A 87 9.59 28.04 -7.39
N THR A 88 10.77 28.07 -8.01
CA THR A 88 11.40 29.32 -8.51
C THR A 88 10.60 29.94 -9.66
N ALA A 89 9.74 29.16 -10.32
CA ALA A 89 8.85 29.61 -11.38
C ALA A 89 7.43 29.86 -10.85
N PRO A 90 6.71 30.88 -11.35
CA PRO A 90 5.29 31.05 -11.05
C PRO A 90 4.54 29.77 -11.40
N ALA A 91 3.66 29.32 -10.51
CA ALA A 91 2.91 28.08 -10.69
C ALA A 91 2.25 28.08 -12.07
N LEU A 92 2.67 27.15 -12.93
CA LEU A 92 2.00 26.95 -14.21
C LEU A 92 0.56 26.57 -13.88
N VAL A 93 -0.40 27.44 -14.18
CA VAL A 93 -1.83 27.14 -14.06
C VAL A 93 -2.16 26.13 -15.15
N VAL A 94 -1.77 24.89 -14.93
CA VAL A 94 -2.31 23.75 -15.66
C VAL A 94 -3.68 23.55 -15.07
N THR A 95 -4.72 23.86 -15.87
CA THR A 95 -6.07 23.35 -15.63
C THR A 95 -5.97 21.91 -15.17
N MET A 96 -6.30 21.64 -13.90
CA MET A 96 -6.24 20.31 -13.33
C MET A 96 -7.25 19.42 -14.05
N HIS A 97 -6.84 18.79 -15.13
CA HIS A 97 -7.33 17.46 -15.44
C HIS A 97 -6.81 16.59 -14.30
N THR A 98 -7.68 16.23 -13.37
CA THR A 98 -7.42 15.14 -12.44
C THR A 98 -7.33 13.85 -13.25
N SER A 99 -6.19 13.61 -13.89
CA SER A 99 -5.75 12.26 -14.20
C SER A 99 -5.47 11.60 -12.86
N SER A 100 -6.53 11.17 -12.18
CA SER A 100 -6.46 10.19 -11.12
C SER A 100 -5.67 9.03 -11.72
N GLY A 101 -4.42 8.87 -11.28
CA GLY A 101 -3.51 7.81 -11.70
C GLY A 101 -3.95 6.42 -11.23
N GLY A 102 -5.26 6.16 -11.26
CA GLY A 102 -5.87 4.86 -11.09
C GLY A 102 -5.94 4.13 -12.42
N ARG A 103 -6.21 2.82 -12.33
CA ARG A 103 -6.51 1.97 -13.49
C ARG A 103 -7.60 2.66 -14.35
N PRO A 104 -7.41 2.79 -15.67
CA PRO A 104 -8.38 3.44 -16.56
C PRO A 104 -9.79 2.94 -16.28
N ARG A 105 -10.72 3.88 -16.14
CA ARG A 105 -12.14 3.58 -15.93
C ARG A 105 -12.64 2.82 -17.15
N VAL A 106 -12.97 1.54 -16.99
CA VAL A 106 -13.66 0.77 -18.04
C VAL A 106 -15.12 1.15 -18.04
N ASP A 107 -15.62 1.70 -19.13
CA ASP A 107 -17.04 1.99 -19.33
C ASP A 107 -17.70 0.83 -20.07
N ILE A 108 -18.89 0.42 -19.63
CA ILE A 108 -19.65 -0.69 -20.24
C ILE A 108 -21.00 -0.10 -20.61
N ASP A 109 -21.42 -0.26 -21.86
CA ASP A 109 -22.73 0.22 -22.27
C ASP A 109 -23.85 -0.30 -21.33
N ARG A 110 -24.73 0.61 -20.89
CA ARG A 110 -25.76 0.32 -19.89
C ARG A 110 -26.76 -0.72 -20.37
N GLU A 111 -27.16 -0.66 -21.64
CA GLU A 111 -28.16 -1.57 -22.20
C GLU A 111 -27.57 -2.97 -22.37
N VAL A 112 -26.33 -3.05 -22.87
CA VAL A 112 -25.59 -4.31 -22.98
C VAL A 112 -25.39 -4.94 -21.60
N LEU A 113 -25.00 -4.15 -20.59
CA LEU A 113 -24.80 -4.66 -19.23
C LEU A 113 -26.11 -5.15 -18.61
N SER A 114 -27.21 -4.43 -18.80
CA SER A 114 -28.54 -4.84 -18.34
C SER A 114 -28.97 -6.19 -18.93
N GLN A 115 -28.85 -6.34 -20.25
CA GLN A 115 -29.17 -7.61 -20.93
C GLN A 115 -28.25 -8.75 -20.46
N ALA A 116 -26.95 -8.48 -20.34
CA ALA A 116 -25.98 -9.47 -19.89
C ALA A 116 -26.27 -9.96 -18.46
N LEU A 117 -26.64 -9.04 -17.54
CA LEU A 117 -27.01 -9.38 -16.16
C LEU A 117 -28.29 -10.23 -16.07
N ASN A 118 -29.25 -10.00 -16.97
CA ASN A 118 -30.47 -10.82 -17.05
C ASN A 118 -30.16 -12.25 -17.53
N LEU A 119 -29.13 -12.43 -18.36
CA LEU A 119 -28.73 -13.74 -18.88
C LEU A 119 -27.79 -14.49 -17.94
N ARG A 120 -26.86 -13.79 -17.27
CA ARG A 120 -25.80 -14.37 -16.44
C ARG A 120 -25.44 -13.46 -15.26
N GLY A 121 -25.12 -14.05 -14.12
CA GLY A 121 -24.64 -13.29 -12.96
C GLY A 121 -23.25 -12.64 -13.18
N PRO A 122 -22.89 -11.60 -12.41
CA PRO A 122 -21.67 -10.81 -12.60
C PRO A 122 -20.37 -11.61 -12.66
N THR A 123 -20.28 -12.74 -11.94
CA THR A 123 -19.10 -13.61 -11.92
C THR A 123 -18.79 -14.23 -13.28
N HIS A 124 -19.83 -14.59 -14.06
CA HIS A 124 -19.68 -15.24 -15.36
C HIS A 124 -19.54 -14.25 -16.53
N LEU A 125 -19.71 -12.95 -16.26
CA LEU A 125 -19.54 -11.88 -17.25
C LEU A 125 -18.09 -11.39 -17.36
N GLN A 126 -17.21 -11.87 -16.49
CA GLN A 126 -15.79 -11.50 -16.49
C GLN A 126 -15.09 -11.85 -17.81
N ASP A 127 -15.40 -13.03 -18.35
CA ASP A 127 -14.80 -13.52 -19.60
C ASP A 127 -15.33 -12.76 -20.82
N VAL A 128 -16.54 -12.18 -20.72
CA VAL A 128 -17.21 -11.47 -21.82
C VAL A 128 -16.70 -10.03 -21.93
N PHE A 129 -16.58 -9.33 -20.80
CA PHE A 129 -16.14 -7.92 -20.77
C PHE A 129 -14.65 -7.76 -20.48
N HIS A 130 -13.92 -8.86 -20.23
CA HIS A 130 -12.51 -8.89 -19.85
C HIS A 130 -12.18 -7.98 -18.64
N VAL A 131 -13.10 -7.88 -17.69
CA VAL A 131 -12.94 -7.11 -16.44
C VAL A 131 -13.34 -7.95 -15.23
N GLY A 132 -12.81 -7.61 -14.06
CA GLY A 132 -13.14 -8.33 -12.82
C GLY A 132 -14.61 -8.14 -12.41
N ALA A 133 -15.20 -9.15 -11.76
CA ALA A 133 -16.61 -9.13 -11.35
C ALA A 133 -16.96 -7.94 -10.44
N CYS A 134 -15.99 -7.46 -9.65
CA CYS A 134 -16.15 -6.26 -8.84
C CYS A 134 -16.42 -5.01 -9.72
N THR A 135 -15.67 -4.83 -10.80
CA THR A 135 -15.87 -3.70 -11.74
C THR A 135 -17.23 -3.77 -12.42
N ILE A 136 -17.67 -4.96 -12.83
CA ILE A 136 -19.00 -5.20 -13.42
C ILE A 136 -20.10 -4.82 -12.42
N ARG A 137 -19.96 -5.28 -11.17
CA ARG A 137 -20.91 -4.95 -10.09
C ARG A 137 -20.95 -3.45 -9.79
N TRP A 138 -19.79 -2.78 -9.74
CA TRP A 138 -19.72 -1.34 -9.53
C TRP A 138 -20.45 -0.57 -10.64
N ARG A 139 -20.26 -0.93 -11.91
CA ARG A 139 -21.01 -0.34 -13.03
C ARG A 139 -22.51 -0.59 -12.94
N ALA A 140 -22.90 -1.80 -12.59
CA ALA A 140 -24.30 -2.14 -12.39
C ALA A 140 -24.95 -1.30 -11.28
N LEU A 141 -24.22 -1.06 -10.17
CA LEU A 141 -24.68 -0.18 -9.09
C LEU A 141 -24.79 1.27 -9.55
N GLU A 142 -23.79 1.80 -10.24
CA GLU A 142 -23.81 3.18 -10.77
C GLU A 142 -24.97 3.42 -11.74
N TYR A 143 -25.34 2.44 -12.56
CA TYR A 143 -26.47 2.53 -13.49
C TYR A 143 -27.83 2.19 -12.86
N GLY A 144 -27.87 1.84 -11.57
CA GLY A 144 -29.10 1.42 -10.89
C GLY A 144 -29.69 0.12 -11.42
N LEU A 145 -28.86 -0.78 -11.97
CA LEU A 145 -29.28 -2.09 -12.50
C LEU A 145 -29.34 -3.17 -11.40
N VAL A 146 -28.61 -2.97 -10.30
CA VAL A 146 -28.55 -3.87 -9.15
C VAL A 146 -28.66 -3.03 -7.88
N GLU A 147 -29.36 -3.54 -6.87
CA GLU A 147 -29.44 -2.88 -5.57
C GLU A 147 -28.13 -3.02 -4.79
N PRO A 148 -27.70 -1.99 -4.04
CA PRO A 148 -26.61 -2.11 -3.08
C PRO A 148 -26.84 -3.29 -2.14
N GLY A 149 -25.79 -4.08 -1.91
CA GLY A 149 -25.88 -5.15 -0.92
C GLY A 149 -26.10 -4.58 0.47
N ALA A 150 -26.79 -5.33 1.33
CA ALA A 150 -26.92 -4.97 2.74
C ALA A 150 -25.53 -4.70 3.35
N PRO A 151 -25.41 -3.70 4.25
CA PRO A 151 -24.15 -3.41 4.92
C PRO A 151 -23.61 -4.67 5.62
N VAL A 152 -22.29 -4.85 5.57
CA VAL A 152 -21.60 -5.98 6.21
C VAL A 152 -21.44 -5.78 7.72
N TYR A 153 -21.82 -4.62 8.24
CA TYR A 153 -21.79 -4.32 9.66
C TYR A 153 -23.19 -4.44 10.29
N THR A 154 -23.21 -4.78 11.57
CA THR A 154 -24.43 -4.72 12.39
C THR A 154 -24.22 -3.69 13.49
N ASP A 155 -25.19 -2.79 13.62
CA ASP A 155 -25.25 -1.81 14.69
C ASP A 155 -25.88 -2.47 15.91
N THR A 156 -25.17 -2.48 17.04
CA THR A 156 -25.75 -2.87 18.33
C THR A 156 -25.75 -1.65 19.25
N PRO A 157 -26.94 -1.14 19.62
CA PRO A 157 -27.04 -0.07 20.61
C PRO A 157 -26.61 -0.60 21.97
N GLN A 158 -25.74 0.13 22.64
CA GLN A 158 -25.25 -0.18 23.97
C GLN A 158 -26.06 0.61 25.02
N THR A 159 -26.13 0.10 26.25
CA THR A 159 -26.98 0.64 27.33
C THR A 159 -26.60 2.06 27.76
N ASP A 160 -25.41 2.53 27.41
CA ASP A 160 -24.91 3.88 27.64
C ASP A 160 -25.29 4.87 26.51
N GLY A 161 -26.03 4.42 25.49
CA GLY A 161 -26.43 5.22 24.33
C GLY A 161 -25.38 5.28 23.22
N THR A 162 -24.25 4.57 23.36
CA THR A 162 -23.26 4.45 22.28
C THR A 162 -23.64 3.34 21.28
N VAL A 163 -23.19 3.45 20.03
CA VAL A 163 -23.42 2.44 18.99
C VAL A 163 -22.10 1.77 18.65
N SER A 164 -22.03 0.47 18.89
CA SER A 164 -20.87 -0.35 18.50
C SER A 164 -21.11 -0.96 17.11
N LEU A 165 -20.14 -0.78 16.21
CA LEU A 165 -20.14 -1.34 14.85
C LEU A 165 -19.37 -2.66 14.82
N TYR A 166 -20.06 -3.76 14.53
CA TYR A 166 -19.43 -5.07 14.37
C TYR A 166 -19.38 -5.47 12.90
N LEU A 167 -18.18 -5.67 12.35
CA LEU A 167 -17.99 -6.17 10.98
C LEU A 167 -18.22 -7.69 10.94
N ARG A 168 -19.14 -8.14 10.09
CA ARG A 168 -19.42 -9.57 9.88
C ARG A 168 -18.34 -10.19 8.98
N VAL A 169 -17.21 -10.55 9.55
CA VAL A 169 -16.16 -11.27 8.81
C VAL A 169 -16.58 -12.72 8.63
N HIS A 170 -17.00 -13.09 7.42
CA HIS A 170 -17.18 -14.51 7.07
C HIS A 170 -15.80 -15.14 6.88
N ILE A 171 -15.25 -15.72 7.94
CA ILE A 171 -14.10 -16.61 7.82
C ILE A 171 -14.64 -17.89 7.17
N ARG A 172 -14.36 -18.08 5.88
CA ARG A 172 -14.57 -19.40 5.25
C ARG A 172 -13.63 -20.39 5.93
N THR A 173 -14.16 -21.15 6.88
CA THR A 173 -13.49 -22.34 7.40
C THR A 173 -13.44 -23.35 6.26
N GLY A 174 -12.33 -23.35 5.52
CA GLY A 174 -12.04 -24.37 4.53
C GLY A 174 -11.85 -25.69 5.24
N VAL A 175 -12.92 -26.47 5.39
CA VAL A 175 -12.82 -27.90 5.67
C VAL A 175 -12.32 -28.53 4.39
N TYR A 176 -11.01 -28.82 4.32
CA TYR A 176 -10.45 -29.62 3.23
C TYR A 176 -10.91 -31.07 3.44
N PRO A 177 -11.67 -31.66 2.49
CA PRO A 177 -11.87 -33.11 2.50
C PRO A 177 -10.53 -33.79 2.23
N HIS A 178 -10.16 -34.74 3.09
CA HIS A 178 -8.98 -35.62 2.94
C HIS A 178 -9.17 -36.64 1.82
#